data_AF-A0A534KL50-F1
#
_entry.id   AF-A0A534KL50-F1
#
_cell.length_a   1.000
_cell.length_b   1.000
_cell.length_c   1.000
_cell.angle_alpha   90.00
_cell.angle_beta   90.00
_cell.angle_gamma   90.00
#
_symmetry.space_group_name_H-M   'P 1'
#
loop_
_entity.id
_entity.type
_entity.pdbx_description
1 polymer ?
#
loop_
_entity_poly.entity_id
_entity_poly.type
_entity_poly.pdbx_seq_one_letter_code
_entity_poly.pdbx_strand_id
1 'polypeptide(L)'
;MADLATSPYFLLILLIAAFALPLVYLVWIRNSVRSGREPWSTVLKAFSWGAVLSVIIALVLSLVFILILNQIGPLNDFFARRFADPTTAIGVLVVAPIVEEAAKGVGATAGRPQTQSKADGLVYGAAAGLGFSAMENLFYALAALFVTGVGPSGSLVVVGVRSFSSSFLHASSTAVFGYGLAKAWLTKRPWAILPFYFVAVGMHATFNFFSTLALTYSDQNNIVGEALAFVAAVTFAIVAFSIVRLRLASGRRAPQ
;
A
#
# COMPACT_ATOMS: atom_id res chain seq x y z
N MET A 1 28.30 1.98 -16.80
CA MET A 1 27.06 1.68 -16.05
C MET A 1 26.90 2.53 -14.78
N ALA A 2 27.96 2.78 -14.00
CA ALA A 2 27.90 3.69 -12.84
C ALA A 2 27.33 5.09 -13.19
N ASP A 3 27.70 5.63 -14.35
CA ASP A 3 27.29 6.97 -14.81
C ASP A 3 25.77 7.10 -15.06
N LEU A 4 25.10 6.01 -15.45
CA LEU A 4 23.65 6.02 -15.66
C LEU A 4 22.90 5.93 -14.33
N ALA A 5 23.40 5.16 -13.36
CA ALA A 5 22.76 4.97 -12.06
C ALA A 5 22.77 6.25 -11.20
N THR A 6 23.76 7.11 -11.37
CA THR A 6 23.83 8.42 -10.71
C THR A 6 23.38 9.57 -11.61
N SER A 7 22.91 9.27 -12.84
CA SER A 7 22.48 10.29 -13.78
C SER A 7 21.20 10.97 -13.28
N PRO A 8 21.15 12.32 -13.23
CA PRO A 8 19.94 13.04 -12.84
C PRO A 8 18.76 12.71 -13.76
N TYR A 9 19.01 12.41 -15.03
CA TYR A 9 18.00 11.99 -15.99
C TYR A 9 17.40 10.62 -15.64
N PHE A 10 18.22 9.67 -15.22
CA PHE A 10 17.74 8.35 -14.86
C PHE A 10 16.95 8.37 -13.54
N LEU A 11 17.40 9.16 -12.55
CA LEU A 11 16.64 9.37 -11.31
C LEU A 11 15.27 10.01 -11.58
N LEU A 12 15.19 10.95 -12.53
CA LEU A 12 13.92 11.51 -12.99
C LEU A 12 13.04 10.45 -13.66
N ILE A 13 13.61 9.57 -14.49
CA ILE A 13 12.88 8.46 -15.11
C ILE A 13 12.30 7.53 -14.04
N LEU A 14 13.07 7.18 -13.00
CA LEU A 14 12.59 6.33 -11.90
C LEU A 14 11.47 7.01 -11.12
N LEU A 15 11.60 8.30 -10.82
CA LEU A 15 10.54 9.08 -10.18
C LEU A 15 9.25 9.06 -11.00
N ILE A 16 9.35 9.33 -12.31
CA ILE A 16 8.20 9.31 -13.20
C ILE A 16 7.59 7.90 -13.25
N ALA A 17 8.41 6.87 -13.42
CA ALA A 17 7.96 5.48 -13.49
C ALA A 17 7.22 5.05 -12.21
N ALA A 18 7.75 5.42 -11.03
CA ALA A 18 7.16 5.07 -9.74
C ALA A 18 5.79 5.73 -9.51
N PHE A 19 5.56 6.93 -10.05
CA PHE A 19 4.31 7.69 -9.88
C PHE A 19 3.30 7.49 -11.01
N ALA A 20 3.75 7.18 -12.23
CA ALA A 20 2.89 7.14 -13.41
C ALA A 20 1.72 6.17 -13.27
N LEU A 21 1.99 4.90 -12.93
CA LEU A 21 0.93 3.89 -12.79
C LEU A 21 0.01 4.13 -11.58
N PRO A 22 0.51 4.48 -10.38
CA PRO A 22 -0.36 4.88 -9.27
C PRO A 22 -1.30 6.06 -9.62
N LEU A 23 -0.84 7.04 -10.39
CA LEU A 23 -1.69 8.13 -10.87
C LEU A 23 -2.73 7.66 -11.89
N VAL A 24 -2.39 6.74 -12.80
CA VAL A 24 -3.36 6.10 -13.70
C VAL A 24 -4.43 5.36 -12.89
N TYR A 25 -4.06 4.61 -11.87
CA TYR A 25 -5.02 3.91 -11.01
C TYR A 25 -5.86 4.86 -10.16
N LEU A 26 -5.32 6.02 -9.77
CA LEU A 26 -6.07 7.06 -9.08
C LEU A 26 -7.20 7.59 -9.97
N VAL A 27 -6.87 7.90 -11.23
CA VAL A 27 -7.86 8.26 -12.27
C VAL A 27 -8.87 7.15 -12.44
N TRP A 28 -8.43 5.89 -12.47
CA TRP A 28 -9.30 4.75 -12.67
C TRP A 28 -10.31 4.55 -11.52
N ILE A 29 -9.83 4.54 -10.26
CA ILE A 29 -10.66 4.41 -9.05
C ILE A 29 -11.69 5.54 -8.99
N ARG A 30 -11.25 6.80 -9.08
CA ARG A 30 -12.14 7.97 -8.98
C ARG A 30 -13.23 7.94 -10.05
N ASN A 31 -12.88 7.55 -11.27
CA ASN A 31 -13.86 7.48 -12.36
C ASN A 31 -14.74 6.22 -12.35
N SER A 32 -14.49 5.28 -11.44
CA SER A 32 -15.34 4.11 -11.23
C SER A 32 -16.61 4.43 -10.45
N VAL A 33 -16.67 5.60 -9.82
CA VAL A 33 -17.85 6.07 -9.08
C VAL A 33 -18.99 6.36 -10.07
N ARG A 34 -20.11 5.68 -9.88
CA ARG A 34 -21.28 5.80 -10.77
C ARG A 34 -21.97 7.15 -10.68
N SER A 35 -22.05 7.77 -9.51
CA SER A 35 -22.80 9.01 -9.30
C SER A 35 -22.09 9.99 -8.39
N GLY A 36 -21.75 11.17 -8.94
CA GLY A 36 -21.24 12.31 -8.19
C GLY A 36 -19.81 12.14 -7.68
N ARG A 37 -18.87 12.17 -8.64
CA ARG A 37 -17.42 12.01 -8.43
C ARG A 37 -16.87 13.03 -7.45
N GLU A 38 -15.91 12.58 -6.66
CA GLU A 38 -15.19 13.30 -5.63
C GLU A 38 -14.34 14.41 -6.26
N PRO A 39 -14.25 15.62 -5.68
CA PRO A 39 -13.46 16.71 -6.25
C PRO A 39 -11.98 16.33 -6.36
N TRP A 40 -11.38 16.61 -7.53
CA TRP A 40 -9.98 16.29 -7.80
C TRP A 40 -9.00 16.90 -6.79
N SER A 41 -9.28 18.11 -6.31
CA SER A 41 -8.45 18.78 -5.30
C SER A 41 -8.33 17.95 -4.02
N THR A 42 -9.43 17.35 -3.56
CA THR A 42 -9.44 16.52 -2.35
C THR A 42 -8.81 15.14 -2.59
N VAL A 43 -9.06 14.55 -3.76
CA VAL A 43 -8.43 13.27 -4.15
C VAL A 43 -6.91 13.41 -4.25
N LEU A 44 -6.42 14.46 -4.92
CA LEU A 44 -4.98 14.75 -5.02
C LEU A 44 -4.38 15.13 -3.66
N LYS A 45 -5.11 15.83 -2.80
CA LYS A 45 -4.65 16.11 -1.43
C LYS A 45 -4.44 14.82 -0.63
N ALA A 46 -5.39 13.87 -0.71
CA ALA A 46 -5.25 12.56 -0.04
C ALA A 46 -4.07 11.77 -0.63
N PHE A 47 -3.90 11.77 -1.95
CA PHE A 47 -2.75 11.15 -2.62
C PHE A 47 -1.42 11.76 -2.17
N SER A 48 -1.27 13.08 -2.21
CA SER A 48 -0.03 13.76 -1.79
C SER A 48 0.27 13.54 -0.31
N TRP A 49 -0.76 13.51 0.55
CA TRP A 49 -0.57 13.16 1.96
C TRP A 49 -0.05 11.73 2.11
N GLY A 50 -0.63 10.78 1.38
CA GLY A 50 -0.18 9.39 1.32
C GLY A 50 1.28 9.27 0.88
N ALA A 51 1.66 9.97 -0.19
CA ALA A 51 3.00 9.91 -0.77
C ALA A 51 4.09 10.53 0.10
N VAL A 52 3.75 11.50 0.96
CA VAL A 52 4.75 12.26 1.72
C VAL A 52 4.59 12.01 3.21
N LEU A 53 3.51 12.51 3.81
CA LEU A 53 3.36 12.52 5.26
C LEU A 53 3.06 11.13 5.82
N SER A 54 2.24 10.33 5.15
CA SER A 54 1.98 8.95 5.61
C SER A 54 3.25 8.09 5.56
N VAL A 55 4.10 8.27 4.56
CA VAL A 55 5.41 7.59 4.48
C VAL A 55 6.34 8.02 5.61
N ILE A 56 6.46 9.33 5.88
CA ILE A 56 7.29 9.84 6.98
C ILE A 56 6.81 9.29 8.33
N ILE A 57 5.49 9.38 8.58
CA ILE A 57 4.88 8.83 9.80
C ILE A 57 5.17 7.34 9.91
N ALA A 58 4.99 6.60 8.81
CA ALA A 58 5.18 5.16 8.81
C ALA A 58 6.63 4.75 9.08
N LEU A 59 7.61 5.42 8.47
CA LEU A 59 9.03 5.16 8.72
C LEU A 59 9.38 5.37 10.20
N VAL A 60 9.01 6.52 10.77
CA VAL A 60 9.32 6.85 12.17
C VAL A 60 8.65 5.86 13.12
N LEU A 61 7.35 5.62 12.96
CA LEU A 61 6.62 4.72 13.85
C LEU A 61 7.05 3.26 13.66
N SER A 62 7.40 2.83 12.45
CA SER A 62 7.89 1.46 12.23
C SER A 62 9.21 1.23 12.96
N LEU A 63 10.13 2.19 12.92
CA LEU A 63 11.39 2.09 13.67
C LEU A 63 11.13 1.95 15.18
N VAL A 64 10.28 2.80 15.74
CA VAL A 64 9.93 2.74 17.17
C VAL A 64 9.28 1.40 17.54
N PHE A 65 8.32 0.94 16.74
CA PHE A 65 7.59 -0.29 17.04
C PHE A 65 8.47 -1.54 16.88
N ILE A 66 9.35 -1.59 15.88
CA ILE A 66 10.32 -2.69 15.72
C ILE A 66 11.23 -2.74 16.96
N LEU A 67 11.76 -1.60 17.41
CA LEU A 67 12.63 -1.55 18.60
C LEU A 67 11.92 -2.08 19.85
N ILE A 68 10.65 -1.73 20.05
CA ILE A 68 9.84 -2.18 21.19
C ILE A 68 9.51 -3.67 21.07
N LEU A 69 8.98 -4.11 19.92
CA LEU A 69 8.53 -5.49 19.73
C LEU A 69 9.70 -6.47 19.75
N ASN A 70 10.88 -6.06 19.29
CA ASN A 70 12.09 -6.87 19.39
C ASN A 70 12.58 -7.09 20.83
N GLN A 71 12.05 -6.37 21.83
CA GLN A 71 12.35 -6.69 23.25
C GLN A 71 11.44 -7.79 23.80
N ILE A 72 10.40 -8.21 23.07
CA ILE A 72 9.46 -9.22 23.52
C ILE A 72 10.03 -10.60 23.18
N GLY A 73 10.68 -11.26 24.16
CA GLY A 73 11.31 -12.57 24.00
C GLY A 73 10.43 -13.63 23.30
N PRO A 74 9.20 -13.89 23.79
CA PRO A 74 8.32 -14.88 23.15
C PRO A 74 7.95 -14.57 21.70
N LEU A 75 7.86 -13.28 21.34
CA LEU A 75 7.57 -12.86 19.96
C LEU A 75 8.77 -13.14 19.06
N ASN A 76 9.97 -12.74 19.50
CA ASN A 76 11.20 -13.03 18.76
C ASN A 76 11.41 -14.52 18.56
N ASP A 77 11.23 -15.33 19.62
CA ASP A 77 11.37 -16.78 19.54
C ASP A 77 10.39 -17.40 18.53
N PHE A 78 9.16 -16.87 18.45
CA PHE A 78 8.18 -17.33 17.47
C PHE A 78 8.65 -17.09 16.02
N PHE A 79 9.18 -15.91 15.73
CA PHE A 79 9.64 -15.54 14.40
C PHE A 79 11.00 -16.18 14.05
N ALA A 80 11.93 -16.29 15.01
CA ALA A 80 13.25 -16.87 14.80
C ALA A 80 13.19 -18.37 14.43
N ARG A 81 12.14 -19.07 14.85
CA ARG A 81 11.88 -20.46 14.45
C ARG A 81 11.37 -20.61 13.01
N ARG A 82 11.00 -19.52 12.33
CA ARG A 82 10.31 -19.53 11.03
C ARG A 82 11.02 -18.72 9.95
N PHE A 83 11.76 -17.69 10.35
CA PHE A 83 12.42 -16.76 9.45
C PHE A 83 13.88 -16.60 9.86
N ALA A 84 14.77 -16.53 8.87
CA ALA A 84 16.20 -16.33 9.11
C ALA A 84 16.50 -14.98 9.77
N ASP A 85 15.76 -13.94 9.38
CA ASP A 85 15.79 -12.63 10.03
C ASP A 85 14.44 -12.34 10.72
N PRO A 86 14.30 -12.65 12.02
CA PRO A 86 13.07 -12.42 12.75
C PRO A 86 12.73 -10.94 12.88
N THR A 87 13.72 -10.05 12.93
CA THR A 87 13.49 -8.60 13.04
C THR A 87 12.83 -8.06 11.78
N THR A 88 13.38 -8.40 10.62
CA THR A 88 12.79 -8.00 9.33
C THR A 88 11.41 -8.63 9.15
N ALA A 89 11.21 -9.88 9.56
CA ALA A 89 9.90 -10.53 9.50
C ALA A 89 8.85 -9.86 10.39
N ILE A 90 9.19 -9.48 11.63
CA ILE A 90 8.31 -8.69 12.52
C ILE A 90 7.98 -7.34 11.87
N GLY A 91 9.00 -6.67 11.32
CA GLY A 91 8.85 -5.41 10.60
C GLY A 91 7.86 -5.49 9.46
N VAL A 92 8.06 -6.42 8.53
CA VAL A 92 7.28 -6.55 7.29
C VAL A 92 5.90 -7.15 7.50
N LEU A 93 5.75 -8.13 8.40
CA LEU A 93 4.50 -8.89 8.56
C LEU A 93 3.57 -8.33 9.63
N VAL A 94 4.09 -7.56 10.59
CA VAL A 94 3.31 -7.04 11.72
C VAL A 94 3.35 -5.53 11.76
N VAL A 95 4.54 -4.94 11.85
CA VAL A 95 4.69 -3.51 12.11
C VAL A 95 4.22 -2.68 10.92
N ALA A 96 4.77 -2.92 9.72
CA ALA A 96 4.44 -2.17 8.53
C ALA A 96 2.93 -2.20 8.21
N PRO A 97 2.23 -3.36 8.20
CA PRO A 97 0.79 -3.39 7.98
C PRO A 97 -0.01 -2.52 8.95
N ILE A 98 0.31 -2.57 10.24
CA ILE A 98 -0.37 -1.79 11.28
C ILE A 98 -0.09 -0.30 11.09
N VAL A 99 1.20 0.05 11.10
CA VAL A 99 1.66 1.44 11.15
C VAL A 99 1.32 2.16 9.85
N GLU A 100 1.55 1.54 8.70
CA GLU A 100 1.31 2.19 7.42
C GLU A 100 -0.17 2.40 7.14
N GLU A 101 -1.04 1.42 7.42
CA GLU A 101 -2.47 1.59 7.19
C GLU A 101 -3.04 2.68 8.13
N ALA A 102 -2.53 2.79 9.35
CA ALA A 102 -2.88 3.90 10.24
C ALA A 102 -2.44 5.25 9.65
N ALA A 103 -1.19 5.35 9.20
CA ALA A 103 -0.63 6.56 8.61
C ALA A 103 -1.35 6.97 7.31
N LYS A 104 -1.70 6.01 6.44
CA LYS A 104 -2.49 6.24 5.21
C LYS A 104 -3.92 6.66 5.54
N GLY A 105 -4.52 6.09 6.59
CA GLY A 105 -5.82 6.50 7.11
C GLY A 105 -5.86 7.97 7.54
N VAL A 106 -4.79 8.47 8.17
CA VAL A 106 -4.63 9.91 8.45
C VAL A 106 -4.70 10.72 7.16
N GLY A 107 -4.03 10.28 6.08
CA GLY A 107 -4.13 10.94 4.77
C GLY A 107 -5.51 10.93 4.16
N ALA A 108 -6.24 9.82 4.31
CA ALA A 108 -7.62 9.70 3.84
C ALA A 108 -8.57 10.69 4.56
N THR A 109 -8.22 11.18 5.76
CA THR A 109 -9.03 12.20 6.46
C THR A 109 -9.13 13.53 5.71
N ALA A 110 -8.24 13.79 4.74
CA ALA A 110 -8.37 14.93 3.83
C ALA A 110 -9.73 14.95 3.10
N GLY A 111 -10.34 13.78 2.90
CA GLY A 111 -11.66 13.59 2.30
C GLY A 111 -12.85 13.96 3.19
N ARG A 112 -12.65 14.13 4.50
CA ARG A 112 -13.74 14.30 5.47
C ARG A 112 -14.74 15.41 5.11
N PRO A 113 -14.31 16.63 4.71
CA PRO A 113 -15.25 17.71 4.41
C PRO A 113 -16.14 17.44 3.19
N GLN A 114 -15.70 16.56 2.29
CA GLN A 114 -16.37 16.25 1.03
C GLN A 114 -17.10 14.89 1.08
N THR A 115 -17.05 14.20 2.20
CA THR A 115 -17.67 12.87 2.35
C THR A 115 -19.17 13.01 2.57
N GLN A 116 -19.94 12.55 1.59
CA GLN A 116 -21.40 12.52 1.58
C GLN A 116 -21.94 11.09 1.62
N SER A 117 -21.14 10.11 1.21
CA SER A 117 -21.47 8.69 1.24
C SER A 117 -20.32 7.83 1.77
N LYS A 118 -20.63 6.60 2.18
CA LYS A 118 -19.60 5.65 2.62
C LYS A 118 -18.66 5.26 1.47
N ALA A 119 -19.15 5.30 0.22
CA ALA A 119 -18.36 4.98 -0.97
C ALA A 119 -17.28 6.03 -1.24
N ASP A 120 -17.52 7.30 -0.91
CA ASP A 120 -16.52 8.37 -1.07
C ASP A 120 -15.25 8.06 -0.25
N GLY A 121 -15.43 7.41 0.91
CA GLY A 121 -14.34 6.90 1.74
C GLY A 121 -13.45 5.89 1.03
N LEU A 122 -13.99 5.04 0.16
CA LEU A 122 -13.20 4.12 -0.65
C LEU A 122 -12.27 4.88 -1.60
N VAL A 123 -12.73 6.00 -2.18
CA VAL A 123 -11.94 6.81 -3.12
C VAL A 123 -10.82 7.55 -2.40
N TYR A 124 -11.12 8.21 -1.27
CA TYR A 124 -10.08 8.93 -0.51
C TYR A 124 -9.08 7.98 0.16
N GLY A 125 -9.54 6.81 0.62
CA GLY A 125 -8.67 5.74 1.12
C GLY A 125 -7.74 5.21 0.04
N ALA A 126 -8.29 4.84 -1.13
CA ALA A 126 -7.49 4.41 -2.27
C ALA A 126 -6.49 5.48 -2.72
N ALA A 127 -6.89 6.76 -2.70
CA ALA A 127 -6.00 7.87 -3.06
C ALA A 127 -4.78 7.94 -2.14
N ALA A 128 -4.99 7.90 -0.81
CA ALA A 128 -3.89 7.88 0.15
C ALA A 128 -3.01 6.62 0.00
N GLY A 129 -3.61 5.45 -0.21
CA GLY A 129 -2.88 4.21 -0.45
C GLY A 129 -2.03 4.24 -1.72
N LEU A 130 -2.57 4.75 -2.83
CA LEU A 130 -1.84 4.90 -4.10
C LEU A 130 -0.70 5.91 -4.00
N GLY A 131 -0.89 7.00 -3.25
CA GLY A 131 0.17 7.96 -2.97
C GLY A 131 1.31 7.31 -2.21
N PHE A 132 1.00 6.59 -1.13
CA PHE A 132 1.99 5.84 -0.36
C PHE A 132 2.72 4.83 -1.25
N SER A 133 1.99 4.07 -2.06
CA SER A 133 2.56 3.10 -2.98
C SER A 133 3.51 3.73 -4.00
N ALA A 134 3.21 4.93 -4.52
CA ALA A 134 4.09 5.61 -5.47
C ALA A 134 5.46 5.93 -4.86
N MET A 135 5.47 6.46 -3.64
CA MET A 135 6.71 6.75 -2.91
C MET A 135 7.43 5.47 -2.50
N GLU A 136 6.69 4.45 -2.04
CA GLU A 136 7.29 3.17 -1.68
C GLU A 136 7.93 2.50 -2.91
N ASN A 137 7.25 2.49 -4.06
CA ASN A 137 7.81 1.99 -5.32
C ASN A 137 9.10 2.70 -5.70
N LEU A 138 9.18 4.02 -5.48
CA LEU A 138 10.42 4.77 -5.70
C LEU A 138 11.53 4.31 -4.76
N PHE A 139 11.26 4.10 -3.47
CA PHE A 139 12.26 3.61 -2.52
C PHE A 139 12.77 2.22 -2.87
N TYR A 140 11.89 1.29 -3.23
CA TYR A 140 12.31 -0.05 -3.69
C TYR A 140 13.11 0.01 -4.99
N ALA A 141 12.75 0.90 -5.92
CA ALA A 141 13.49 1.09 -7.16
C ALA A 141 14.89 1.67 -6.91
N LEU A 142 15.00 2.66 -6.03
CA LEU A 142 16.28 3.24 -5.63
C LEU A 142 17.13 2.21 -4.89
N ALA A 143 16.55 1.41 -4.00
CA ALA A 143 17.26 0.31 -3.34
C ALA A 143 17.83 -0.67 -4.38
N ALA A 144 16.98 -1.14 -5.32
CA ALA A 144 17.37 -2.06 -6.38
C ALA A 144 18.45 -1.50 -7.32
N LEU A 145 18.44 -0.19 -7.58
CA LEU A 145 19.40 0.48 -8.44
C LEU A 145 20.86 0.31 -7.97
N PHE A 146 21.06 0.29 -6.65
CA PHE A 146 22.38 0.19 -6.04
C PHE A 146 22.77 -1.24 -5.64
N VAL A 147 21.92 -2.24 -5.90
CA VAL A 147 22.28 -3.65 -5.71
C VAL A 147 23.23 -4.10 -6.83
N THR A 148 24.38 -4.66 -6.44
CA THR A 148 25.38 -5.21 -7.36
C THR A 148 24.74 -6.26 -8.28
N GLY A 149 24.87 -6.07 -9.59
CA GLY A 149 24.32 -6.98 -10.61
C GLY A 149 22.87 -6.69 -11.04
N VAL A 150 22.15 -5.77 -10.38
CA VAL A 150 20.77 -5.39 -10.72
C VAL A 150 20.75 -4.12 -11.59
N GLY A 151 21.23 -3.00 -11.04
CA GLY A 151 21.40 -1.75 -11.78
C GLY A 151 20.11 -1.12 -12.34
N PRO A 152 20.25 -0.21 -13.33
CA PRO A 152 19.14 0.57 -13.91
C PRO A 152 17.98 -0.25 -14.50
N SER A 153 18.27 -1.35 -15.20
CA SER A 153 17.22 -2.19 -15.79
C SER A 153 16.42 -2.91 -14.72
N GLY A 154 17.10 -3.47 -13.72
CA GLY A 154 16.45 -4.18 -12.62
C GLY A 154 15.60 -3.25 -11.74
N SER A 155 16.03 -2.01 -11.51
CA SER A 155 15.20 -1.04 -10.78
C SER A 155 13.88 -0.71 -11.50
N LEU A 156 13.90 -0.60 -12.83
CA LEU A 156 12.68 -0.43 -13.63
C LEU A 156 11.77 -1.67 -13.60
N VAL A 157 12.35 -2.87 -13.61
CA VAL A 157 11.58 -4.12 -13.43
C VAL A 157 10.89 -4.13 -12.07
N VAL A 158 11.60 -3.73 -11.00
CA VAL A 158 11.03 -3.62 -9.64
C VAL A 158 9.84 -2.65 -9.62
N VAL A 159 9.98 -1.46 -10.23
CA VAL A 159 8.85 -0.52 -10.35
C VAL A 159 7.67 -1.14 -11.10
N GLY A 160 7.94 -1.80 -12.24
CA GLY A 160 6.91 -2.44 -13.06
C GLY A 160 6.13 -3.48 -12.28
N VAL A 161 6.83 -4.46 -11.68
CA VAL A 161 6.20 -5.54 -10.90
C VAL A 161 5.38 -4.98 -9.75
N ARG A 162 5.96 -4.06 -8.96
CA ARG A 162 5.27 -3.49 -7.78
C ARG A 162 4.05 -2.65 -8.15
N SER A 163 4.07 -2.03 -9.33
CA SER A 163 2.92 -1.25 -9.83
C SER A 163 1.70 -2.11 -10.16
N PHE A 164 1.85 -3.40 -10.49
CA PHE A 164 0.71 -4.30 -10.73
C PHE A 164 0.39 -5.20 -9.53
N SER A 165 1.23 -5.20 -8.49
CA SER A 165 1.03 -5.97 -7.26
C SER A 165 0.73 -5.04 -6.08
N SER A 166 1.77 -4.47 -5.47
CA SER A 166 1.68 -3.65 -4.25
C SER A 166 0.77 -2.43 -4.41
N SER A 167 0.76 -1.77 -5.57
CA SER A 167 -0.13 -0.60 -5.78
C SER A 167 -1.61 -0.96 -5.70
N PHE A 168 -2.01 -2.14 -6.18
CA PHE A 168 -3.39 -2.63 -6.05
C PHE A 168 -3.72 -3.02 -4.61
N LEU A 169 -2.75 -3.60 -3.89
CA LEU A 169 -2.90 -3.85 -2.46
C LEU A 169 -3.14 -2.54 -1.71
N HIS A 170 -2.22 -1.58 -1.77
CA HIS A 170 -2.32 -0.35 -0.99
C HIS A 170 -3.59 0.44 -1.33
N ALA A 171 -3.95 0.50 -2.61
CA ALA A 171 -5.20 1.12 -3.02
C ALA A 171 -6.41 0.43 -2.36
N SER A 172 -6.45 -0.90 -2.34
CA SER A 172 -7.60 -1.65 -1.84
C SER A 172 -7.66 -1.76 -0.32
N SER A 173 -6.54 -2.00 0.37
CA SER A 173 -6.48 -2.05 1.84
C SER A 173 -6.91 -0.72 2.44
N THR A 174 -6.29 0.38 2.01
CA THR A 174 -6.61 1.70 2.54
C THR A 174 -7.99 2.19 2.08
N ALA A 175 -8.50 1.77 0.92
CA ALA A 175 -9.89 2.03 0.55
C ALA A 175 -10.87 1.44 1.58
N VAL A 176 -10.66 0.19 2.00
CA VAL A 176 -11.51 -0.45 3.03
C VAL A 176 -11.47 0.34 4.32
N PHE A 177 -10.29 0.78 4.77
CA PHE A 177 -10.18 1.65 5.95
C PHE A 177 -10.89 3.00 5.73
N GLY A 178 -10.73 3.62 4.56
CA GLY A 178 -11.41 4.84 4.16
C GLY A 178 -12.94 4.74 4.19
N TYR A 179 -13.51 3.59 3.80
CA TYR A 179 -14.94 3.32 3.97
C TYR A 179 -15.34 3.32 5.46
N GLY A 180 -14.49 2.73 6.32
CA GLY A 180 -14.67 2.79 7.78
C GLY A 180 -14.68 4.21 8.32
N LEU A 181 -13.73 5.06 7.88
CA LEU A 181 -13.66 6.48 8.21
C LEU A 181 -14.95 7.22 7.81
N ALA A 182 -15.39 7.06 6.56
CA ALA A 182 -16.62 7.66 6.08
C ALA A 182 -17.85 7.17 6.85
N LYS A 183 -17.93 5.86 7.15
CA LYS A 183 -18.99 5.29 7.98
C LYS A 183 -19.01 5.93 9.37
N ALA A 184 -17.86 6.08 10.02
CA ALA A 184 -17.76 6.68 11.34
C ALA A 184 -18.18 8.15 11.35
N TRP A 185 -17.79 8.94 10.34
CA TRP A 185 -18.22 10.34 10.22
C TRP A 185 -19.72 10.47 9.98
N LEU A 186 -20.28 9.70 9.03
CA LEU A 186 -21.69 9.78 8.66
C LEU A 186 -22.63 9.27 9.76
N THR A 187 -22.20 8.26 10.51
CA THR A 187 -23.00 7.69 11.61
C THR A 187 -22.71 8.33 12.98
N LYS A 188 -21.72 9.23 13.06
CA LYS A 188 -21.21 9.80 14.32
C LYS A 188 -20.78 8.74 15.34
N ARG A 189 -20.33 7.57 14.88
CA ARG A 189 -19.85 6.45 15.71
C ARG A 189 -18.37 6.22 15.44
N PRO A 190 -17.45 6.79 16.24
CA PRO A 190 -16.01 6.71 15.96
C PRO A 190 -15.49 5.28 15.92
N TRP A 191 -16.02 4.40 16.78
CA TRP A 191 -15.67 2.97 16.83
C TRP A 191 -16.06 2.18 15.57
N ALA A 192 -16.90 2.73 14.69
CA ALA A 192 -17.25 2.09 13.43
C ALA A 192 -16.05 1.95 12.48
N ILE A 193 -14.92 2.64 12.74
CA ILE A 193 -13.68 2.50 11.97
C ILE A 193 -12.95 1.18 12.24
N LEU A 194 -13.04 0.65 13.47
CA LEU A 194 -12.13 -0.40 13.96
C LEU A 194 -12.16 -1.68 13.11
N PRO A 195 -13.33 -2.23 12.75
CA PRO A 195 -13.36 -3.44 11.92
C PRO A 195 -12.69 -3.23 10.56
N PHE A 196 -12.85 -2.05 9.97
CA PHE A 196 -12.30 -1.75 8.65
C PHE A 196 -10.79 -1.49 8.69
N TYR A 197 -10.30 -0.87 9.77
CA TYR A 197 -8.87 -0.76 10.01
C TYR A 197 -8.22 -2.14 10.13
N PHE A 198 -8.77 -3.03 10.98
CA PHE A 198 -8.21 -4.38 11.13
C PHE A 198 -8.30 -5.23 9.87
N VAL A 199 -9.36 -5.06 9.06
CA VAL A 199 -9.42 -5.69 7.73
C VAL A 199 -8.32 -5.15 6.81
N ALA A 200 -8.08 -3.84 6.77
CA ALA A 200 -7.02 -3.24 5.97
C ALA A 200 -5.62 -3.75 6.38
N VAL A 201 -5.35 -3.80 7.70
CA VAL A 201 -4.12 -4.36 8.26
C VAL A 201 -3.98 -5.83 7.86
N GLY A 202 -5.04 -6.63 8.01
CA GLY A 202 -5.04 -8.05 7.64
C GLY A 202 -4.81 -8.27 6.15
N MET A 203 -5.41 -7.45 5.29
CA MET A 203 -5.18 -7.48 3.85
C MET A 203 -3.70 -7.21 3.53
N HIS A 204 -3.15 -6.14 4.11
CA HIS A 204 -1.77 -5.75 3.88
C HIS A 204 -0.79 -6.82 4.40
N ALA A 205 -0.98 -7.31 5.63
CA ALA A 205 -0.18 -8.40 6.19
C ALA A 205 -0.26 -9.69 5.34
N THR A 206 -1.42 -10.01 4.79
CA THR A 206 -1.61 -11.18 3.90
C THR A 206 -0.79 -11.06 2.62
N PHE A 207 -0.79 -9.91 1.97
CA PHE A 207 0.04 -9.68 0.79
C PHE A 207 1.54 -9.71 1.14
N ASN A 208 1.92 -9.10 2.25
CA ASN A 208 3.31 -9.12 2.71
C ASN A 208 3.76 -10.55 3.01
N PHE A 209 2.89 -11.37 3.60
CA PHE A 209 3.16 -12.78 3.85
C PHE A 209 3.46 -13.55 2.55
N PHE A 210 2.61 -13.44 1.52
CA PHE A 210 2.87 -14.10 0.24
C PHE A 210 4.12 -13.55 -0.46
N SER A 211 4.37 -12.25 -0.36
CA SER A 211 5.58 -11.63 -0.91
C SER A 211 6.86 -12.12 -0.21
N THR A 212 6.83 -12.23 1.12
CA THR A 212 7.93 -12.79 1.92
C THR A 212 8.14 -14.28 1.63
N LEU A 213 7.08 -15.05 1.43
CA LEU A 213 7.20 -16.45 1.00
C LEU A 213 7.86 -16.56 -0.38
N ALA A 214 7.50 -15.70 -1.33
CA ALA A 214 8.12 -15.70 -2.65
C ALA A 214 9.65 -15.48 -2.56
N LEU A 215 10.07 -14.49 -1.77
CA LEU A 215 11.50 -14.23 -1.51
C LEU A 215 12.17 -15.42 -0.82
N THR A 216 11.52 -16.00 0.19
CA THR A 216 12.06 -17.17 0.92
C THR A 216 12.26 -18.37 -0.01
N TYR A 217 11.32 -18.63 -0.92
CA TYR A 217 11.47 -19.71 -1.90
C TYR A 217 12.51 -19.41 -2.97
N SER A 218 12.65 -18.14 -3.38
CA SER A 218 13.75 -17.70 -4.25
C SER A 218 15.11 -18.00 -3.62
N ASP A 219 15.31 -17.65 -2.34
CA ASP A 219 16.56 -17.93 -1.61
C ASP A 219 16.87 -19.43 -1.50
N GLN A 220 15.83 -20.27 -1.52
CA GLN A 220 15.94 -21.73 -1.51
C GLN A 220 16.10 -22.34 -2.90
N ASN A 221 16.20 -21.54 -3.96
CA ASN A 221 16.15 -21.96 -5.37
C ASN A 221 14.90 -22.80 -5.72
N ASN A 222 13.80 -22.60 -4.99
CA ASN A 222 12.52 -23.26 -5.22
C ASN A 222 11.65 -22.41 -6.14
N ILE A 223 11.93 -22.49 -7.45
CA ILE A 223 11.27 -21.71 -8.49
C ILE A 223 9.74 -21.90 -8.48
N VAL A 224 9.27 -23.12 -8.24
CA VAL A 224 7.82 -23.40 -8.21
C VAL A 224 7.17 -22.73 -7.01
N GLY A 225 7.78 -22.83 -5.82
CA GLY A 225 7.29 -22.16 -4.61
C GLY A 225 7.27 -20.64 -4.75
N GLU A 226 8.34 -20.06 -5.31
CA GLU A 226 8.44 -18.63 -5.59
C GLU A 226 7.31 -18.18 -6.51
N ALA A 227 7.13 -18.84 -7.65
CA ALA A 227 6.11 -18.51 -8.63
C ALA A 227 4.69 -18.60 -8.04
N LEU A 228 4.40 -19.66 -7.27
CA LEU A 228 3.09 -19.84 -6.64
C LEU A 228 2.81 -18.74 -5.61
N ALA A 229 3.78 -18.41 -4.76
CA ALA A 229 3.64 -17.37 -3.75
C ALA A 229 3.49 -15.97 -4.38
N PHE A 230 4.27 -15.68 -5.42
CA PHE A 230 4.15 -14.43 -6.18
C PHE A 230 2.78 -14.30 -6.86
N VAL A 231 2.33 -15.36 -7.55
CA VAL A 231 1.00 -15.37 -8.19
C VAL A 231 -0.11 -15.22 -7.17
N ALA A 232 0.01 -15.82 -5.98
CA ALA A 232 -0.94 -15.64 -4.89
C ALA A 232 -1.01 -14.18 -4.41
N ALA A 233 0.13 -13.52 -4.20
CA ALA A 233 0.18 -12.11 -3.81
C ALA A 233 -0.46 -11.19 -4.86
N VAL A 234 -0.10 -11.36 -6.13
CA VAL A 234 -0.63 -10.57 -7.25
C VAL A 234 -2.13 -10.79 -7.43
N THR A 235 -2.57 -12.06 -7.42
CA THR A 235 -3.98 -12.41 -7.57
C THR A 235 -4.80 -11.82 -6.43
N PHE A 236 -4.32 -11.92 -5.19
CA PHE A 236 -4.97 -11.33 -4.03
C PHE A 236 -5.15 -9.81 -4.20
N ALA A 237 -4.10 -9.09 -4.61
CA ALA A 237 -4.15 -7.65 -4.82
C ALA A 237 -5.11 -7.25 -5.95
N ILE A 238 -5.08 -7.95 -7.09
CA ILE A 238 -5.98 -7.71 -8.23
C ILE A 238 -7.44 -7.94 -7.83
N VAL A 239 -7.74 -9.04 -7.13
CA VAL A 239 -9.09 -9.37 -6.68
C VAL A 239 -9.59 -8.31 -5.68
N ALA A 240 -8.78 -7.94 -4.70
CA ALA A 240 -9.12 -6.91 -3.72
C ALA A 240 -9.43 -5.57 -4.38
N PHE A 241 -8.57 -5.11 -5.30
CA PHE A 241 -8.79 -3.89 -6.06
C PHE A 241 -10.04 -3.95 -6.94
N SER A 242 -10.30 -5.10 -7.58
CA SER A 242 -11.48 -5.33 -8.40
C SER A 242 -12.77 -5.25 -7.57
N ILE A 243 -12.78 -5.83 -6.37
CA ILE A 243 -13.92 -5.75 -5.44
C ILE A 243 -14.22 -4.29 -5.06
N VAL A 244 -13.19 -3.51 -4.72
CA VAL A 244 -13.35 -2.07 -4.40
C VAL A 244 -13.95 -1.33 -5.60
N ARG A 245 -13.42 -1.55 -6.80
CA ARG A 245 -13.95 -0.92 -8.03
C ARG A 245 -15.39 -1.30 -8.33
N LEU A 246 -15.74 -2.59 -8.23
CA LEU A 246 -17.10 -3.07 -8.44
C LEU A 246 -18.07 -2.45 -7.43
N ARG A 247 -17.66 -2.29 -6.17
CA ARG A 247 -18.44 -1.58 -5.15
C ARG A 247 -18.70 -0.13 -5.54
N LEU A 248 -17.69 0.59 -6.01
CA LEU A 248 -17.84 1.97 -6.50
C LEU A 248 -18.77 2.08 -7.72
N ALA A 249 -18.68 1.13 -8.66
CA ALA A 249 -19.53 1.10 -9.86
C ALA A 249 -20.99 0.69 -9.56
N SER A 250 -21.21 -0.11 -8.52
CA SER A 250 -22.55 -0.58 -8.10
C SER A 250 -23.31 0.42 -7.23
N GLY A 251 -22.62 1.41 -6.64
CA GLY A 251 -23.21 2.37 -5.71
C GLY A 251 -24.33 3.20 -6.34
N ARG A 252 -25.52 3.18 -5.71
CA ARG A 252 -26.60 4.13 -5.98
C ARG A 252 -26.60 5.17 -4.85
N ARG A 253 -26.73 6.47 -5.18
CA ARG A 253 -27.03 7.49 -4.17
C ARG A 253 -28.39 7.18 -3.53
N ALA A 254 -28.49 7.34 -2.21
CA ALA A 254 -29.80 7.47 -1.58
C ALA A 254 -30.47 8.73 -2.16
N PRO A 255 -31.80 8.71 -2.43
CA PRO A 255 -32.50 9.91 -2.84
C PRO A 255 -32.29 11.02 -1.80
N GLN A 256 -32.02 12.23 -2.30
CA GLN A 256 -31.86 13.45 -1.50
C GLN A 256 -33.18 13.88 -0.88
#